data_AF-A9VAI2-F1
#
_entry.id   AF-A9VAI2-F1
#
_cell.length_a   1.000
_cell.length_b   1.000
_cell.length_c   1.000
_cell.angle_alpha   90.00
_cell.angle_beta   90.00
_cell.angle_gamma   90.00
#
_symmetry.space_group_name_H-M   'P 1'
#
loop_
_entity.id
_entity.type
_entity.pdbx_description
1 polymer ?
#
loop_
_entity_poly.entity_id
_entity_poly.type
_entity_poly.pdbx_seq_one_letter_code
_entity_poly.pdbx_strand_id
1 'polypeptide(L)'
;MAFGKMTMVALAALVALVSAASYTHHHLYAPMDPECNPCTPQIDNHTTIEPVPGLRATVEIIADYGSCSPAFNSYQWRVSWGDGVESIKNISYLSPEQAQYTYQAPGTYNVSVAYCAYPQYCCLSCTYLSKVLTISG
;
A
#
# COMPACT_ATOMS: atom_id res chain seq x y z
N MET A 1 61.00 11.21 35.68
CA MET A 1 61.01 9.89 36.35
C MET A 1 60.38 8.91 35.36
N ALA A 2 61.17 8.21 34.56
CA ALA A 2 61.88 6.96 34.85
C ALA A 2 60.99 5.72 34.66
N PHE A 3 61.40 4.88 33.70
CA PHE A 3 61.31 3.41 33.58
C PHE A 3 59.93 2.72 33.84
N GLY A 4 59.45 1.87 32.94
CA GLY A 4 60.08 0.57 32.70
C GLY A 4 59.35 -0.30 31.67
N LYS A 5 60.15 -1.20 31.09
CA LYS A 5 59.85 -2.23 30.09
C LYS A 5 58.94 -3.36 30.64
N MET A 6 58.53 -4.22 29.70
CA MET A 6 58.06 -5.62 29.82
C MET A 6 56.57 -5.74 30.17
N THR A 7 55.77 -6.59 29.53
CA THR A 7 56.11 -7.91 28.97
C THR A 7 55.06 -8.30 27.93
N MET A 8 55.55 -8.91 26.85
CA MET A 8 54.76 -9.69 25.90
C MET A 8 54.16 -10.89 26.65
N VAL A 9 52.84 -11.03 26.66
CA VAL A 9 52.19 -12.34 26.87
C VAL A 9 51.19 -12.52 25.74
N ALA A 10 51.61 -13.33 24.77
CA ALA A 10 50.69 -13.93 23.81
C ALA A 10 49.85 -14.96 24.57
N LEU A 11 48.52 -14.85 24.51
CA LEU A 11 47.64 -15.97 24.86
C LEU A 11 46.60 -16.17 23.75
N ALA A 12 46.86 -17.26 23.02
CA ALA A 12 45.96 -18.26 22.46
C ALA A 12 44.56 -17.86 21.95
N ALA A 13 44.32 -18.34 20.72
CA ALA A 13 43.09 -18.30 19.95
C ALA A 13 41.87 -18.89 20.66
N LEU A 14 40.72 -18.28 20.37
CA LEU A 14 39.41 -18.93 20.34
C LEU A 14 38.68 -18.43 19.10
N VAL A 15 38.96 -19.09 17.97
CA VAL A 15 38.15 -18.94 16.75
C VAL A 15 36.83 -19.64 17.04
N ALA A 16 35.80 -18.86 17.37
CA ALA A 16 34.44 -19.36 17.42
C ALA A 16 34.01 -19.69 15.99
N LEU A 17 33.97 -20.99 15.65
CA LEU A 17 33.26 -21.49 14.48
C LEU A 17 31.77 -21.21 14.70
N VAL A 18 31.31 -20.05 14.23
CA VAL A 18 29.88 -19.81 14.01
C VAL A 18 29.53 -20.63 12.78
N SER A 19 29.00 -21.84 13.00
CA SER A 19 28.33 -22.59 11.96
C SER A 19 27.13 -21.78 11.49
N ALA A 20 27.30 -21.05 10.38
CA ALA A 20 26.20 -20.50 9.62
C ALA A 20 25.40 -21.69 9.08
N ALA A 21 24.39 -22.13 9.84
CA ALA A 21 23.34 -22.96 9.29
C ALA A 21 22.73 -22.13 8.14
N SER A 22 23.07 -22.48 6.91
CA SER A 22 22.41 -21.96 5.72
C SER A 22 20.98 -22.48 5.78
N TYR A 23 20.11 -21.76 6.48
CA TYR A 23 18.68 -22.00 6.41
C TYR A 23 18.26 -21.50 5.04
N THR A 24 18.32 -22.38 4.06
CA THR A 24 17.60 -22.20 2.81
C THR A 24 16.13 -22.09 3.17
N HIS A 25 15.66 -20.84 3.30
CA HIS A 25 14.26 -20.53 3.23
C HIS A 25 13.84 -20.93 1.81
N HIS A 26 13.40 -22.18 1.66
CA HIS A 26 12.45 -22.50 0.61
C HIS A 26 11.22 -21.67 0.91
N HIS A 27 11.20 -20.44 0.39
CA HIS A 27 9.95 -19.79 0.06
C HIS A 27 9.25 -20.74 -0.91
N LEU A 28 8.40 -21.60 -0.34
CA LEU A 28 7.32 -22.23 -1.05
C LEU A 28 6.45 -21.08 -1.55
N TYR A 29 6.84 -20.50 -2.68
CA TYR A 29 5.92 -19.81 -3.55
C TYR A 29 4.90 -20.89 -3.90
N ALA A 30 3.76 -20.89 -3.21
CA ALA A 30 2.62 -21.65 -3.67
C ALA A 30 2.44 -21.26 -5.14
N PRO A 31 2.41 -22.21 -6.08
CA PRO A 31 2.09 -21.87 -7.46
C PRO A 31 0.75 -21.15 -7.41
N MET A 32 0.72 -19.92 -7.94
CA MET A 32 -0.54 -19.21 -8.11
C MET A 32 -1.50 -20.16 -8.83
N ASP A 33 -2.67 -20.37 -8.24
CA ASP A 33 -3.66 -21.29 -8.77
C ASP A 33 -3.95 -20.91 -10.24
N PRO A 34 -3.81 -21.81 -11.22
CA PRO A 34 -4.12 -21.51 -12.62
C PRO A 34 -5.60 -21.19 -12.87
N GLU A 35 -6.51 -21.43 -11.92
CA GLU A 35 -7.90 -20.92 -11.93
C GLU A 35 -8.03 -19.53 -11.30
N CYS A 36 -6.92 -18.80 -11.13
CA CYS A 36 -6.95 -17.42 -10.72
C CYS A 36 -7.65 -16.57 -11.78
N ASN A 37 -8.81 -16.00 -11.43
CA ASN A 37 -9.42 -14.90 -12.16
C ASN A 37 -9.08 -13.59 -11.44
N PRO A 38 -7.89 -12.98 -11.69
CA PRO A 38 -7.54 -11.67 -11.15
C PRO A 38 -8.31 -10.62 -11.96
N CYS A 39 -9.63 -10.58 -11.76
CA CYS A 39 -10.42 -9.54 -12.37
C CYS A 39 -9.90 -8.19 -11.89
N THR A 40 -9.96 -7.20 -12.75
CA THR A 40 -9.45 -5.86 -12.47
C THR A 40 -10.63 -4.89 -12.53
N PRO A 41 -11.10 -4.37 -11.39
CA PRO A 41 -12.15 -3.37 -11.37
C PRO A 41 -11.64 -2.10 -12.06
N GLN A 42 -12.52 -1.34 -12.70
CA GLN A 42 -12.18 -0.07 -13.35
C GLN A 42 -12.80 1.10 -12.58
N ILE A 43 -12.28 2.30 -12.84
CA ILE A 43 -12.80 3.55 -12.30
C ILE A 43 -13.41 4.31 -13.46
N ASP A 44 -14.68 4.64 -13.34
CA ASP A 44 -15.41 5.37 -14.36
C ASP A 44 -14.90 6.81 -14.48
N ASN A 45 -14.94 7.37 -15.69
CA ASN A 45 -14.38 8.69 -16.00
C ASN A 45 -15.18 9.87 -15.40
N HIS A 46 -16.37 9.64 -14.86
CA HIS A 46 -17.14 10.62 -14.11
C HIS A 46 -16.71 10.71 -12.63
N THR A 47 -15.75 9.89 -12.19
CA THR A 47 -15.16 10.01 -10.84
C THR A 47 -14.59 11.41 -10.62
N THR A 48 -14.91 12.00 -9.47
CA THR A 48 -14.46 13.34 -9.10
C THR A 48 -13.48 13.28 -7.92
N ILE A 49 -12.47 14.14 -7.99
CA ILE A 49 -11.50 14.41 -6.93
C ILE A 49 -11.31 15.92 -6.94
N GLU A 50 -11.76 16.61 -5.91
CA GLU A 50 -11.85 18.08 -5.95
C GLU A 50 -11.44 18.73 -4.63
N PRO A 51 -10.77 19.90 -4.69
CA PRO A 51 -10.62 20.73 -3.52
C PRO A 51 -11.96 21.41 -3.23
N VAL A 52 -12.32 21.55 -1.96
CA VAL A 52 -13.47 22.35 -1.53
C VAL A 52 -13.01 23.41 -0.52
N PRO A 53 -13.70 24.57 -0.42
CA PRO A 53 -13.25 25.68 0.42
C PRO A 53 -13.00 25.28 1.87
N GLY A 54 -12.01 25.91 2.52
CA GLY A 54 -11.73 25.73 3.95
C GLY A 54 -10.89 24.49 4.28
N LEU A 55 -9.75 24.32 3.61
CA LEU A 55 -8.81 23.21 3.83
C LEU A 55 -9.41 21.82 3.61
N ARG A 56 -10.29 21.64 2.63
CA ARG A 56 -11.01 20.38 2.45
C ARG A 56 -10.86 19.82 1.05
N ALA A 57 -11.04 18.50 0.92
CA ALA A 57 -11.21 17.83 -0.35
C ALA A 57 -12.35 16.83 -0.29
N THR A 58 -12.94 16.56 -1.44
CA THR A 58 -13.97 15.54 -1.64
C THR A 58 -13.54 14.57 -2.74
N VAL A 59 -13.96 13.33 -2.58
CA VAL A 59 -13.83 12.26 -3.56
C VAL A 59 -15.21 11.65 -3.74
N GLU A 60 -15.63 11.50 -4.99
CA GLU A 60 -16.77 10.69 -5.38
C GLU A 60 -16.29 9.73 -6.46
N ILE A 61 -16.09 8.46 -6.08
CA ILE A 61 -15.58 7.43 -6.96
C ILE A 61 -16.75 6.62 -7.52
N ILE A 62 -16.78 6.47 -8.83
CA ILE A 62 -17.77 5.66 -9.54
C ILE A 62 -17.06 4.42 -10.04
N ALA A 63 -17.57 3.26 -9.62
CA ALA A 63 -17.00 1.97 -9.96
C ALA A 63 -17.53 1.45 -11.29
N ASP A 64 -16.64 0.82 -12.05
CA ASP A 64 -16.98 -0.05 -13.18
C ASP A 64 -16.42 -1.45 -12.87
N TYR A 65 -17.20 -2.49 -13.13
CA TYR A 65 -16.77 -3.86 -12.96
C TYR A 65 -15.56 -4.22 -13.84
N GLY A 66 -15.41 -3.57 -15.00
CA GLY A 66 -14.34 -3.90 -15.94
C GLY A 66 -14.38 -5.36 -16.35
N SER A 67 -13.35 -6.12 -15.98
CA SER A 67 -13.28 -7.57 -16.21
C SER A 67 -13.92 -8.41 -15.10
N CYS A 68 -14.39 -7.78 -14.02
CA CYS A 68 -14.98 -8.47 -12.87
C CYS A 68 -16.41 -8.93 -13.14
N SER A 69 -16.71 -10.14 -12.69
CA SER A 69 -18.09 -10.62 -12.61
C SER A 69 -18.84 -9.88 -11.50
N PRO A 70 -20.12 -9.50 -11.70
CA PRO A 70 -20.96 -8.99 -10.62
C PRO A 70 -21.15 -9.97 -9.44
N ALA A 71 -20.86 -11.26 -9.64
CA ALA A 71 -20.89 -12.26 -8.57
C ALA A 71 -19.64 -12.22 -7.68
N PHE A 72 -18.57 -11.52 -8.09
CA PHE A 72 -17.36 -11.36 -7.28
C PHE A 72 -17.63 -10.37 -6.15
N ASN A 73 -17.23 -10.71 -4.93
CA ASN A 73 -17.73 -10.05 -3.72
C ASN A 73 -16.66 -9.65 -2.69
N SER A 74 -15.41 -9.48 -3.12
CA SER A 74 -14.31 -9.12 -2.21
C SER A 74 -13.49 -7.96 -2.78
N TYR A 75 -14.02 -6.75 -2.60
CA TYR A 75 -13.35 -5.54 -3.04
C TYR A 75 -12.92 -4.66 -1.87
N GLN A 76 -11.99 -3.77 -2.15
CA GLN A 76 -11.61 -2.68 -1.27
C GLN A 76 -11.57 -1.39 -2.07
N TRP A 77 -12.11 -0.35 -1.46
CA TRP A 77 -11.91 1.02 -1.88
C TRP A 77 -10.91 1.69 -0.94
N ARG A 78 -10.01 2.48 -1.51
CA ARG A 78 -9.02 3.28 -0.79
C ARG A 78 -8.93 4.70 -1.34
N VAL A 79 -8.76 5.67 -0.44
CA VAL A 79 -8.35 7.04 -0.74
C VAL A 79 -7.06 7.34 0.03
N SER A 80 -6.02 7.78 -0.66
CA SER A 80 -4.82 8.36 -0.06
C SER A 80 -4.87 9.87 -0.27
N TRP A 81 -4.85 10.63 0.83
CA TRP A 81 -5.05 12.09 0.80
C TRP A 81 -3.78 12.88 0.48
N GLY A 82 -2.64 12.21 0.29
CA GLY A 82 -1.39 12.84 -0.10
C GLY A 82 -0.57 13.44 1.04
N ASP A 83 -1.06 13.35 2.29
CA ASP A 83 -0.38 13.78 3.52
C ASP A 83 -0.01 12.61 4.45
N GLY A 84 -0.13 11.38 3.94
CA GLY A 84 0.10 10.14 4.68
C GLY A 84 -1.15 9.58 5.36
N VAL A 85 -2.29 10.29 5.31
CA VAL A 85 -3.57 9.77 5.82
C VAL A 85 -4.34 9.05 4.71
N GLU A 86 -5.03 7.97 5.09
CA GLU A 86 -5.80 7.14 4.19
C GLU A 86 -7.19 6.82 4.73
N SER A 87 -8.13 6.64 3.81
CA SER A 87 -9.46 6.11 4.09
C SER A 87 -9.62 4.79 3.35
N ILE A 88 -9.93 3.70 4.05
CA ILE A 88 -10.02 2.35 3.50
C ILE A 88 -11.36 1.74 3.90
N LYS A 89 -12.03 1.09 2.94
CA LYS A 89 -13.30 0.40 3.15
C LYS A 89 -13.31 -0.90 2.36
N ASN A 90 -13.64 -2.01 3.01
CA ASN A 90 -13.93 -3.27 2.32
C ASN A 90 -15.41 -3.28 1.90
N ILE A 91 -15.68 -3.68 0.66
CA ILE A 91 -17.03 -3.69 0.07
C ILE A 91 -17.29 -5.03 -0.63
N SER A 92 -18.52 -5.51 -0.55
CA SER A 92 -18.91 -6.82 -1.09
C SER A 92 -19.38 -6.77 -2.55
N TYR A 93 -19.45 -5.59 -3.15
CA TYR A 93 -19.73 -5.37 -4.56
C TYR A 93 -19.23 -3.98 -4.93
N LEU A 94 -18.98 -3.74 -6.22
CA LEU A 94 -18.60 -2.43 -6.69
C LEU A 94 -19.84 -1.53 -6.71
N SER A 95 -19.73 -0.40 -6.00
CA SER A 95 -20.76 0.62 -5.87
C SER A 95 -20.11 1.99 -5.80
N PRO A 96 -20.81 3.07 -6.16
CA PRO A 96 -20.34 4.42 -5.91
C PRO A 96 -20.01 4.63 -4.44
N GLU A 97 -18.93 5.35 -4.19
CA GLU A 97 -18.43 5.62 -2.85
C GLU A 97 -17.95 7.06 -2.74
N GLN A 98 -18.04 7.65 -1.55
CA GLN A 98 -17.70 9.06 -1.34
C GLN A 98 -16.97 9.30 -0.03
N ALA A 99 -15.98 10.19 -0.05
CA ALA A 99 -15.23 10.58 1.13
C ALA A 99 -14.96 12.08 1.15
N GLN A 100 -14.82 12.62 2.35
CA GLN A 100 -14.40 13.99 2.60
C GLN A 100 -13.24 14.00 3.58
N TYR A 101 -12.32 14.96 3.42
CA TYR A 101 -11.15 15.09 4.27
C TYR A 101 -10.83 16.56 4.52
N THR A 102 -10.36 16.86 5.73
CA THR A 102 -9.91 18.19 6.15
C THR A 102 -8.42 18.14 6.45
N TYR A 103 -7.65 18.94 5.72
CA TYR A 103 -6.20 19.09 5.88
C TYR A 103 -5.87 19.99 7.06
N GLN A 104 -4.69 19.76 7.65
CA GLN A 104 -4.19 20.57 8.76
C GLN A 104 -3.59 21.91 8.29
N ALA A 105 -3.21 22.01 7.02
CA ALA A 105 -2.55 23.18 6.45
C ALA A 105 -2.91 23.34 4.96
N PRO A 106 -2.81 24.56 4.40
CA PRO A 106 -2.89 24.76 2.96
C PRO A 106 -1.65 24.15 2.27
N GLY A 107 -1.82 23.71 1.03
CA GLY A 107 -0.73 23.06 0.30
C GLY A 107 -1.17 22.39 -0.99
N THR A 108 -0.23 21.72 -1.64
CA THR A 108 -0.48 20.88 -2.81
C THR A 108 -0.38 19.42 -2.41
N TYR A 109 -1.43 18.66 -2.70
CA TYR A 109 -1.56 17.27 -2.28
C TYR A 109 -1.87 16.39 -3.50
N ASN A 110 -1.19 15.26 -3.63
CA ASN A 110 -1.52 14.26 -4.64
C ASN A 110 -2.52 13.27 -4.05
N VAL A 111 -3.81 13.47 -4.34
CA VAL A 111 -4.88 12.60 -3.87
C VAL A 111 -5.02 11.45 -4.84
N SER A 112 -5.04 10.22 -4.34
CA SER A 112 -5.27 9.01 -5.15
C SER A 112 -6.41 8.18 -4.60
N VAL A 113 -7.18 7.58 -5.49
CA VAL A 113 -8.29 6.70 -5.18
C VAL A 113 -8.08 5.37 -5.89
N ALA A 114 -8.56 4.29 -5.29
CA ALA A 114 -8.41 2.95 -5.85
C ALA A 114 -9.61 2.07 -5.60
N TYR A 115 -9.95 1.23 -6.58
CA TYR A 115 -10.67 -0.02 -6.35
C TYR A 115 -9.71 -1.19 -6.53
N CYS A 116 -9.76 -2.11 -5.58
CA CYS A 116 -8.96 -3.32 -5.57
C CYS A 116 -9.86 -4.54 -5.42
N ALA A 117 -9.64 -5.57 -6.24
CA ALA A 117 -10.20 -6.89 -6.05
C ALA A 117 -9.21 -7.75 -5.26
N TYR A 118 -9.69 -8.35 -4.16
CA TYR A 118 -8.97 -9.32 -3.32
C TYR A 118 -9.51 -10.72 -3.63
N PRO A 119 -9.03 -11.38 -4.69
CA PRO A 119 -9.42 -12.77 -4.90
C PRO A 119 -8.90 -13.63 -3.75
N GLN A 120 -9.79 -14.43 -3.15
CA GLN A 120 -9.38 -15.45 -2.18
C GLN A 120 -8.39 -16.36 -2.93
N TYR A 121 -7.15 -16.45 -2.44
CA TYR A 121 -6.06 -17.28 -3.00
C TYR A 121 -5.25 -16.73 -4.19
N CYS A 122 -5.35 -15.44 -4.51
CA CYS A 122 -4.70 -14.83 -5.69
C CYS A 122 -4.02 -13.48 -5.39
N CYS A 123 -3.35 -12.91 -6.41
CA CYS A 123 -2.77 -11.57 -6.31
C CYS A 123 -3.85 -10.48 -6.31
N LEU A 124 -3.62 -9.45 -5.49
CA LEU A 124 -4.38 -8.22 -5.50
C LEU A 124 -4.33 -7.56 -6.89
N SER A 125 -5.48 -7.18 -7.44
CA SER A 125 -5.55 -6.36 -8.66
C SER A 125 -6.28 -5.06 -8.38
N CYS A 126 -5.66 -3.94 -8.70
CA CYS A 126 -6.17 -2.60 -8.40
C CYS A 126 -6.13 -1.69 -9.62
N THR A 127 -7.12 -0.81 -9.72
CA THR A 127 -7.09 0.36 -10.58
C THR A 127 -7.00 1.61 -9.72
N TYR A 128 -6.19 2.57 -10.17
CA TYR A 128 -5.96 3.82 -9.46
C TYR A 128 -6.32 5.02 -10.34
N LEU A 129 -6.81 6.08 -9.71
CA LEU A 129 -6.94 7.40 -10.30
C LEU A 129 -6.34 8.41 -9.33
N SER A 130 -5.54 9.33 -9.84
CA SER A 130 -4.89 10.36 -9.03
C SER A 130 -5.09 11.75 -9.59
N LYS A 131 -5.20 12.74 -8.71
CA LYS A 131 -5.25 14.16 -9.07
C LYS A 131 -4.49 14.99 -8.05
N VAL A 132 -3.68 15.90 -8.57
CA VAL A 132 -3.02 16.93 -7.74
C VAL A 132 -4.03 18.02 -7.43
N LEU A 133 -4.25 18.26 -6.14
CA LEU A 133 -5.14 19.30 -5.63
C LEU A 133 -4.32 20.43 -5.01
N THR A 134 -4.77 21.66 -5.23
CA THR A 134 -4.31 22.83 -4.47
C THR A 134 -5.37 23.16 -3.43
N ILE A 135 -5.00 23.06 -2.16
CA ILE A 135 -5.87 23.25 -1.01
C ILE A 135 -5.56 24.60 -0.37
N SER A 136 -6.56 25.46 -0.30
CA SER A 136 -6.51 26.78 0.34
C SER A 136 -7.49 26.88 1.51
N GLY A 137 -7.12 27.70 2.49
CA GLY A 137 -7.96 28.04 3.64
C GLY A 137 -9.11 28.96 3.27
#